data_AF-A0A7S0R9S4-F1
#
_entry.id   AF-A0A7S0R9S4-F1
#
_cell.length_a   1.000
_cell.length_b   1.000
_cell.length_c   1.000
_cell.angle_alpha   90.00
_cell.angle_beta   90.00
_cell.angle_gamma   90.00
#
_symmetry.space_group_name_H-M   'P 1'
#
loop_
_entity.id
_entity.type
_entity.pdbx_description
1 polymer ?
#
loop_
_entity_poly.entity_id
_entity_poly.type
_entity_poly.pdbx_seq_one_letter_code
_entity_poly.pdbx_strand_id
1 'polypeptide(L)'
;AAEPAAAALANLCSVEAPNREAVRENGGVQTLVSHLLNGPEQPSVQHIAASLANICVNSHSNQEAVRECGGIPALLSVLLAYVSKVQKEPPPPANGSTTPRSGAETERGSET
;
A
#
# COMPACT_ATOMS: atom_id res chain seq x y z
N ALA A 1 -10.22 17.00 -4.86
CA ALA A 1 -9.47 18.24 -4.57
C ALA A 1 -8.25 18.02 -3.66
N ALA A 2 -8.25 17.04 -2.74
CA ALA A 2 -7.11 16.80 -1.84
C ALA A 2 -5.85 16.28 -2.57
N GLU A 3 -6.01 15.51 -3.63
CA GLU A 3 -4.90 14.95 -4.43
C GLU A 3 -3.94 16.02 -5.02
N PRO A 4 -4.40 17.05 -5.76
CA PRO A 4 -3.51 18.08 -6.28
C PRO A 4 -2.86 18.94 -5.19
N ALA A 5 -3.52 19.12 -4.05
CA ALA A 5 -2.95 19.86 -2.92
C ALA A 5 -1.79 19.09 -2.27
N ALA A 6 -1.96 17.78 -2.04
CA ALA A 6 -0.90 16.93 -1.50
C ALA A 6 0.32 16.81 -2.44
N ALA A 7 0.08 16.77 -3.75
CA ALA A 7 1.14 16.78 -4.76
C ALA A 7 1.92 18.12 -4.78
N ALA A 8 1.20 19.25 -4.70
CA ALA A 8 1.83 20.56 -4.61
C ALA A 8 2.69 20.71 -3.35
N LEU A 9 2.19 20.27 -2.19
CA LEU A 9 2.95 20.25 -0.95
C LEU A 9 4.20 19.37 -1.06
N ALA A 10 4.11 18.21 -1.72
CA ALA A 10 5.24 17.31 -1.89
C ALA A 10 6.34 17.98 -2.72
N ASN A 11 5.98 18.67 -3.79
CA ASN A 11 6.90 19.40 -4.64
C ASN A 11 7.56 20.57 -3.89
N LEU A 12 6.79 21.35 -3.13
CA LEU A 12 7.31 22.46 -2.34
C LEU A 12 8.29 22.01 -1.26
N CYS A 13 8.00 20.87 -0.61
CA CYS A 13 8.83 20.30 0.44
C CYS A 13 10.10 19.58 -0.08
N SER A 14 10.11 19.18 -1.35
CA SER A 14 11.21 18.45 -1.98
C SER A 14 12.49 19.30 -2.07
N VAL A 15 12.35 20.61 -2.29
CA VAL A 15 13.47 21.49 -2.62
C VAL A 15 13.98 22.24 -1.38
N GLU A 16 13.09 22.94 -0.67
CA GLU A 16 13.48 23.93 0.33
C GLU A 16 13.17 23.48 1.76
N ALA A 17 14.17 23.52 2.64
CA ALA A 17 14.00 23.34 4.09
C ALA A 17 12.94 24.26 4.73
N PRO A 18 12.91 25.58 4.43
CA PRO A 18 11.91 26.46 5.03
C PRO A 18 10.47 26.10 4.64
N ASN A 19 10.26 25.52 3.46
CA ASN A 19 8.93 25.04 3.07
C ASN A 19 8.48 23.86 3.94
N ARG A 20 9.40 22.94 4.28
CA ARG A 20 9.11 21.81 5.17
C ARG A 20 8.72 22.28 6.57
N GLU A 21 9.42 23.28 7.08
CA GLU A 21 9.13 23.89 8.39
C GLU A 21 7.81 24.65 8.37
N ALA A 22 7.56 25.46 7.34
CA ALA A 22 6.29 26.17 7.19
C ALA A 22 5.10 25.20 7.14
N VAL A 23 5.22 24.08 6.44
CA VAL A 23 4.16 23.06 6.41
C VAL A 23 3.94 22.42 7.78
N ARG A 24 5.01 22.17 8.55
CA ARG A 24 4.88 21.70 9.94
C ARG A 24 4.17 22.74 10.80
N GLU A 25 4.62 23.98 10.77
CA GLU A 25 4.10 25.08 11.61
C GLU A 25 2.63 25.39 11.33
N ASN A 26 2.18 25.22 10.09
CA ASN A 26 0.77 25.37 9.71
C ASN A 26 -0.07 24.12 10.01
N GLY A 27 0.44 23.13 10.76
CA GLY A 27 -0.29 21.91 11.09
C GLY A 27 -0.52 20.97 9.90
N GLY A 28 0.26 21.14 8.82
CA GLY A 28 0.15 20.33 7.61
C GLY A 28 0.42 18.85 7.89
N VAL A 29 1.38 18.54 8.77
CA VAL A 29 1.69 17.16 9.20
C VAL A 29 0.46 16.47 9.80
N GLN A 30 -0.21 17.13 10.75
CA GLN A 30 -1.41 16.57 11.40
C GLN A 30 -2.54 16.34 10.39
N THR A 31 -2.74 17.30 9.48
CA THR A 31 -3.76 17.22 8.42
C THR A 31 -3.49 16.05 7.47
N LEU A 32 -2.24 15.88 7.03
CA LEU A 32 -1.83 14.78 6.15
C LEU A 32 -2.00 13.41 6.82
N VAL A 33 -1.62 13.29 8.10
CA VAL A 33 -1.78 12.03 8.86
C VAL A 33 -3.26 11.70 9.10
N SER A 34 -4.07 12.69 9.48
CA SER A 34 -5.52 12.49 9.64
C SER A 34 -6.17 12.03 8.33
N HIS A 35 -5.73 12.58 7.20
CA HIS A 35 -6.22 12.17 5.89
C HIS A 35 -5.83 10.73 5.52
N LEU A 36 -4.63 10.27 5.89
CA LEU A 36 -4.22 8.87 5.72
C LEU A 36 -5.13 7.91 6.51
N LEU A 37 -5.49 8.28 7.74
CA LEU A 37 -6.33 7.47 8.61
C LEU A 37 -7.79 7.40 8.13
N ASN A 38 -8.33 8.49 7.60
CA ASN A 38 -9.72 8.57 7.15
C ASN A 38 -9.98 7.99 5.75
N GLY A 39 -8.94 7.67 4.98
CA GLY A 39 -9.11 7.25 3.58
C GLY A 39 -7.92 6.53 2.97
N PRO A 40 -7.50 5.37 3.51
CA PRO A 40 -6.32 4.64 3.07
C PRO A 40 -6.41 4.09 1.63
N GLU A 41 -7.61 4.08 1.04
CA GLU A 41 -7.85 3.55 -0.31
C GLU A 41 -7.90 4.63 -1.41
N GLN A 42 -7.73 5.91 -1.06
CA GLN A 42 -7.81 7.00 -2.03
C GLN A 42 -6.52 7.11 -2.86
N PRO A 43 -6.59 7.49 -4.15
CA PRO A 43 -5.40 7.72 -4.97
C PRO A 43 -4.48 8.80 -4.39
N SER A 44 -5.05 9.76 -3.64
CA SER A 44 -4.31 10.81 -2.94
C SER A 44 -3.34 10.30 -1.86
N VAL A 45 -3.51 9.06 -1.37
CA VAL A 45 -2.67 8.47 -0.31
C VAL A 45 -1.20 8.40 -0.72
N GLN A 46 -0.92 8.09 -1.99
CA GLN A 46 0.46 8.04 -2.50
C GLN A 46 1.13 9.42 -2.43
N HIS A 47 0.42 10.47 -2.86
CA HIS A 47 0.92 11.84 -2.81
C HIS A 47 1.05 12.36 -1.38
N ILE A 48 0.14 11.99 -0.48
CA ILE A 48 0.21 12.35 0.94
C ILE A 48 1.42 11.67 1.61
N ALA A 49 1.65 10.38 1.35
CA ALA A 49 2.81 9.66 1.84
C ALA A 49 4.12 10.26 1.30
N ALA A 50 4.17 10.62 0.01
CA ALA A 50 5.31 11.29 -0.59
C ALA A 50 5.56 12.67 0.02
N SER A 51 4.50 13.45 0.26
CA SER A 51 4.57 14.72 0.98
C SER A 51 5.18 14.54 2.37
N LEU A 52 4.67 13.60 3.16
CA LEU A 52 5.20 13.31 4.51
C LEU A 52 6.66 12.87 4.46
N ALA A 53 7.04 12.04 3.50
CA ALA A 53 8.43 11.64 3.31
C ALA A 53 9.32 12.86 3.05
N ASN A 54 8.91 13.74 2.13
CA ASN A 54 9.66 14.96 1.79
C ASN A 54 9.76 15.92 2.98
N ILE A 55 8.69 16.11 3.75
CA ILE A 55 8.70 16.96 4.96
C ILE A 55 9.70 16.43 6.00
N CYS A 56 9.88 15.12 6.12
CA CYS A 56 10.81 14.49 7.06
C CYS A 56 12.28 14.51 6.61
N VAL A 57 12.58 14.84 5.34
CA VAL A 57 13.95 14.84 4.83
C VAL A 57 14.80 15.88 5.59
N ASN A 58 15.89 15.40 6.20
CA ASN A 58 16.87 16.21 6.91
C ASN A 58 16.30 17.12 8.02
N SER A 59 15.14 16.77 8.60
CA SER A 59 14.54 17.52 9.71
C SER A 59 14.06 16.59 10.81
N HIS A 60 14.82 16.53 11.92
CA HIS A 60 14.47 15.74 13.09
C HIS A 60 13.15 16.21 13.73
N SER A 61 12.95 17.53 13.81
CA SER A 61 11.72 18.12 14.36
C SER A 61 10.47 17.72 13.57
N ASN A 62 10.59 17.57 12.25
CA ASN A 62 9.49 17.11 11.41
C ASN A 62 9.24 15.61 11.59
N GLN A 63 10.29 14.80 11.72
CA GLN A 63 10.17 13.37 12.02
C GLN A 63 9.49 13.12 13.37
N GLU A 64 9.85 13.91 14.38
CA GLU A 64 9.22 13.85 15.70
C GLU A 64 7.74 14.24 15.62
N ALA A 65 7.41 15.34 14.93
CA ALA A 65 6.01 15.74 14.72
C ALA A 65 5.17 14.67 14.00
N VAL A 66 5.74 14.00 12.99
CA VAL A 66 5.07 12.89 12.29
C VAL A 66 4.85 11.71 13.24
N ARG A 67 5.83 11.40 14.10
CA ARG A 67 5.72 10.34 15.11
C ARG A 67 4.63 10.66 16.13
N GLU A 68 4.61 11.88 16.66
CA GLU A 68 3.62 12.35 17.63
C GLU A 68 2.19 12.36 17.06
N CYS A 69 2.04 12.72 15.78
CA CYS A 69 0.75 12.70 15.11
C CYS A 69 0.26 11.28 14.76
N GLY A 70 1.05 10.23 15.03
CA GLY A 70 0.69 8.86 14.64
C GLY A 70 0.87 8.57 13.15
N GLY A 71 1.79 9.27 12.47
CA GLY A 71 2.06 9.05 11.04
C GLY A 71 2.61 7.66 10.74
N ILE A 72 3.41 7.08 11.64
CA ILE A 72 3.97 5.72 11.49
C ILE A 72 2.85 4.67 11.42
N PRO A 73 1.93 4.55 12.40
CA PRO A 73 0.84 3.57 12.30
C PRO A 73 -0.10 3.86 11.11
N ALA A 74 -0.31 5.14 10.74
CA ALA A 74 -1.11 5.49 9.57
C ALA A 74 -0.50 4.94 8.26
N LEU A 75 0.82 5.12 8.06
CA LEU A 75 1.53 4.60 6.88
C LEU A 75 1.54 3.07 6.85
N LEU A 76 1.71 2.41 8.00
CA LEU A 76 1.61 0.96 8.10
C LEU A 76 0.21 0.45 7.75
N SER A 77 -0.84 1.13 8.20
CA SER A 77 -2.22 0.78 7.87
C SER A 77 -2.48 0.82 6.36
N VAL A 78 -1.93 1.83 5.67
CA VAL A 78 -2.01 1.94 4.20
C VAL A 78 -1.28 0.79 3.53
N LEU A 79 -0.06 0.47 3.99
CA LEU A 79 0.72 -0.62 3.41
C LEU A 79 -0.02 -1.97 3.56
N LEU A 80 -0.58 -2.25 4.73
CA LEU A 80 -1.35 -3.47 4.98
C LEU A 80 -2.64 -3.52 4.17
N ALA A 81 -3.33 -2.40 3.99
CA ALA A 81 -4.51 -2.32 3.12
C ALA A 81 -4.18 -2.66 1.67
N TYR A 82 -3.02 -2.20 1.18
CA TYR A 82 -2.55 -2.53 -0.18
C TYR A 82 -2.19 -4.01 -0.35
N VAL A 83 -1.47 -4.60 0.61
CA VAL A 83 -1.11 -6.03 0.60
C VAL A 83 -2.36 -6.92 0.65
N SER A 84 -3.39 -6.49 1.38
CA SER A 84 -4.68 -7.20 1.47
C SER A 84 -5.44 -7.24 0.14
N LYS A 85 -5.24 -6.26 -0.75
CA LYS A 85 -5.83 -6.26 -2.10
C LYS A 85 -5.11 -7.21 -3.06
N VAL A 86 -3.79 -7.38 -2.90
CA VAL A 86 -2.98 -8.28 -3.72
C VAL A 86 -3.33 -9.76 -3.48
N GLN A 87 -3.90 -10.11 -2.32
CA GLN A 87 -4.36 -11.47 -1.99
C GLN A 87 -5.74 -11.84 -2.55
N LYS A 88 -6.41 -10.94 -3.31
CA LYS A 88 -7.73 -11.19 -3.91
C LYS A 88 -7.69 -11.66 -5.37
N GLU A 89 -6.54 -12.11 -5.88
CA GLU A 89 -6.55 -12.86 -7.14
C GLU A 89 -6.95 -14.32 -6.84
N PRO A 90 -8.10 -14.80 -7.36
CA PRO A 90 -8.50 -16.19 -7.16
C PRO A 90 -7.45 -17.10 -7.79
N PRO A 91 -7.09 -18.23 -7.16
CA PRO A 91 -6.20 -19.20 -7.78
C PRO A 91 -6.76 -19.60 -9.16
N PRO A 92 -5.92 -19.70 -10.20
CA PRO A 92 -6.38 -20.09 -11.53
C PRO A 92 -7.12 -21.44 -11.43
N PRO A 93 -8.23 -21.63 -12.16
CA PRO A 93 -9.02 -22.85 -12.06
C PRO A 93 -8.12 -24.04 -12.35
N ALA A 94 -8.06 -24.98 -11.41
CA ALA A 94 -7.44 -26.27 -11.61
C ALA A 94 -8.15 -26.96 -12.77
N ASN A 95 -7.55 -26.90 -13.95
CA ASN A 95 -8.10 -27.52 -15.14
C ASN A 95 -7.96 -29.04 -14.97
N GLY A 96 -9.05 -29.67 -14.55
CA GLY A 96 -9.16 -31.11 -14.50
C GLY A 96 -9.24 -31.68 -15.91
N SER A 97 -8.24 -32.46 -16.31
CA SER A 97 -8.42 -33.56 -17.27
C SER A 97 -7.11 -34.32 -17.46
N THR A 98 -6.96 -35.44 -16.76
CA THR A 98 -6.54 -36.67 -17.46
C THR A 98 -7.17 -37.89 -16.80
N THR A 99 -8.09 -38.43 -17.59
CA THR A 99 -8.99 -39.57 -17.47
C THR A 99 -8.27 -40.86 -17.01
N PRO A 100 -8.98 -41.80 -16.34
CA PRO A 100 -8.41 -43.04 -15.83
C PRO A 100 -8.12 -44.02 -16.98
N ARG A 101 -7.02 -44.79 -16.88
CA ARG A 101 -6.81 -45.95 -17.74
C ARG A 101 -7.13 -47.22 -16.95
N SER A 102 -8.40 -47.60 -17.02
CA SER A 102 -8.85 -48.98 -16.81
C SER A 102 -8.21 -49.86 -17.89
N GLY A 103 -7.66 -50.99 -17.48
CA GLY A 103 -6.95 -51.93 -18.36
C GLY A 103 -6.43 -53.12 -17.58
N ALA A 104 -7.34 -53.84 -16.92
CA ALA A 104 -7.08 -55.17 -16.40
C ALA A 104 -7.11 -56.15 -17.59
N GLU A 105 -5.94 -56.64 -18.01
CA GLU A 105 -5.84 -57.82 -18.84
C GLU A 105 -5.86 -59.05 -17.92
N THR A 106 -7.03 -59.65 -17.77
CA THR A 106 -7.21 -61.05 -17.37
C THR A 106 -8.03 -61.67 -18.48
N GLU A 107 -7.50 -62.69 -19.14
CA GLU A 107 -8.22 -63.88 -19.65
C GLU A 107 -7.32 -64.61 -20.67
N ARG A 108 -6.76 -65.75 -20.27
CA ARG A 108 -6.77 -66.96 -21.11
C ARG A 108 -6.53 -68.22 -20.27
N GLY A 109 -7.62 -68.80 -19.75
CA GLY A 109 -7.86 -70.24 -19.94
C GLY A 109 -8.47 -70.42 -21.35
N SER A 110 -8.43 -71.54 -22.05
CA SER A 110 -8.39 -72.93 -21.61
C SER A 110 -7.96 -73.84 -22.76
N GLU A 111 -7.53 -75.05 -22.41
CA GLU A 111 -7.33 -76.22 -23.25
C GLU A 111 -8.52 -76.58 -24.17
N THR A 112 -8.21 -77.03 -25.38
CA THR A 112 -8.73 -78.25 -26.04
C THR A 112 -7.67 -78.80 -26.97
#